data_AF-A0ABD0PMF5-F1
#
_entry.id   AF-A0ABD0PMF5-F1
#
_cell.length_a   1.000
_cell.length_b   1.000
_cell.length_c   1.000
_cell.angle_alpha   90.00
_cell.angle_beta   90.00
_cell.angle_gamma   90.00
#
_symmetry.space_group_name_H-M   'P 1'
#
loop_
_entity.id
_entity.type
_entity.pdbx_description
1 polymer ?
#
loop_
_entity_poly.entity_id
_entity_poly.type
_entity_poly.pdbx_seq_one_letter_code
_entity_poly.pdbx_strand_id
1 'polypeptide(L)' 'MNVSLAEGDVVRFEDLGGREPSVLANESILLKGLVVRSWSNQISIHFRSRQPPSSSLLLRYQ' A
#
# COMPACT_ATOMS: atom_id res chain seq x y z
N MET A 1 11.12 -9.36 -0.47
CA MET A 1 10.94 -8.62 0.80
C MET A 1 9.66 -9.15 1.42
N ASN A 2 9.72 -9.73 2.63
CA ASN A 2 8.53 -10.24 3.31
C ASN A 2 8.07 -9.20 4.32
N VAL A 3 6.85 -8.69 4.14
CA VAL A 3 6.18 -7.87 5.15
C VAL A 3 5.11 -8.76 5.78
N SER A 4 5.25 -9.04 7.07
CA SER A 4 4.26 -9.81 7.82
C SER A 4 3.17 -8.87 8.32
N LEU A 5 1.92 -9.11 7.94
CA LEU A 5 0.77 -8.34 8.40
C LEU A 5 -0.05 -9.17 9.39
N ALA A 6 -0.47 -8.54 10.49
CA ALA A 6 -1.36 -9.14 11.45
C ALA A 6 -2.83 -8.90 11.07
N GLU A 7 -3.71 -9.76 11.59
CA GLU A 7 -5.15 -9.57 11.46
C GLU A 7 -5.57 -8.22 12.10
N GLY A 8 -6.27 -7.39 11.33
CA GLY A 8 -6.68 -6.04 11.73
C GLY A 8 -5.67 -4.93 11.41
N ASP A 9 -4.53 -5.26 10.79
CA ASP A 9 -3.66 -4.25 10.18
C ASP A 9 -4.33 -3.66 8.93
N VAL A 10 -4.18 -2.35 8.75
CA VAL A 10 -4.74 -1.63 7.63
C VAL A 10 -3.63 -1.09 6.73
N VAL A 11 -3.94 -0.98 5.45
CA VAL A 11 -3.02 -0.43 4.47
C VAL A 11 -3.61 0.73 3.69
N ARG A 12 -2.73 1.65 3.30
CA ARG A 12 -3.03 2.73 2.36
C ARG A 12 -2.18 2.58 1.12
N PHE A 13 -2.82 2.65 -0.04
CA PHE A 13 -2.19 2.59 -1.35
C PHE A 13 -2.25 3.95 -2.02
N GLU A 14 -1.14 4.37 -2.60
CA GLU A 14 -1.04 5.64 -3.32
C GLU A 14 -0.35 5.46 -4.66
N ASP A 15 -0.87 6.11 -5.71
CA ASP A 15 -0.21 6.24 -6.99
C ASP A 15 0.68 7.50 -6.99
N LEU A 16 1.94 7.34 -7.38
CA LEU A 16 2.95 8.40 -7.29
C LEU A 16 3.20 9.13 -8.62
N GLY A 17 2.28 9.01 -9.59
CA GLY A 17 2.43 9.60 -10.92
C GLY A 17 2.22 11.09 -11.03
N GLY A 18 1.57 11.69 -10.04
CA GLY A 18 1.19 13.10 -10.06
C GLY A 18 2.21 13.99 -9.36
N ARG A 19 1.91 15.30 -9.34
CA ARG A 19 2.62 16.25 -8.46
C ARG A 19 2.46 15.89 -6.99
N GLU A 20 1.31 15.31 -6.64
CA GLU A 20 0.99 14.78 -5.31
C GLU A 20 0.54 13.32 -5.43
N PRO A 21 0.82 12.47 -4.43
CA PRO A 21 0.30 11.11 -4.36
C PRO A 21 -1.23 11.09 -4.42
N SER A 22 -1.80 10.21 -5.23
CA SER A 22 -3.25 10.01 -5.28
C SER A 22 -3.65 8.71 -4.58
N VAL A 23 -4.61 8.79 -3.68
CA VAL A 23 -5.05 7.62 -2.89
C VAL A 23 -5.83 6.65 -3.79
N LEU A 24 -5.34 5.42 -3.88
CA LEU A 24 -6.02 4.33 -4.57
C LEU A 24 -6.94 3.55 -3.64
N ALA A 25 -6.53 3.39 -2.38
CA ALA A 25 -7.29 2.72 -1.33
C ALA A 25 -6.78 3.17 0.05
N ASN A 26 -7.69 3.41 0.99
CA ASN A 26 -7.36 3.92 2.32
C ASN A 26 -7.84 2.97 3.41
N GLU A 27 -6.99 2.75 4.42
CA GLU A 27 -7.26 1.88 5.56
C GLU A 27 -7.89 0.52 5.18
N SER A 28 -7.46 -0.02 4.05
CA SER A 28 -8.01 -1.24 3.46
C SER A 28 -7.33 -2.48 4.04
N ILE A 29 -8.05 -3.60 4.07
CA ILE A 29 -7.48 -4.90 4.47
C ILE A 29 -6.90 -5.57 3.23
N LEU A 30 -5.66 -6.07 3.33
CA LEU A 30 -5.02 -6.85 2.27
C LEU A 30 -5.61 -8.26 2.22
N LEU A 31 -6.25 -8.59 1.11
CA LEU A 31 -6.76 -9.93 0.82
C LEU A 31 -6.03 -10.53 -0.38
N LYS A 32 -5.82 -11.84 -0.36
CA LYS A 32 -5.29 -12.57 -1.52
C LYS A 32 -6.22 -12.36 -2.72
N GLY A 33 -5.66 -11.97 -3.86
CA GLY A 33 -6.43 -11.71 -5.08
C GLY A 33 -6.94 -10.27 -5.23
N LEU A 34 -6.64 -9.37 -4.29
CA LEU A 34 -6.91 -7.94 -4.45
C LEU A 34 -6.07 -7.37 -5.61
N VAL A 35 -6.73 -6.68 -6.54
CA VAL A 35 -6.09 -6.01 -7.67
C VAL A 35 -6.12 -4.50 -7.47
N VAL A 36 -4.95 -3.86 -7.54
CA VAL A 36 -4.78 -2.39 -7.46
C VAL A 36 -4.14 -1.91 -8.75
N ARG A 37 -4.63 -0.81 -9.31
CA ARG A 37 -4.14 -0.24 -10.57
C ARG A 37 -3.65 1.18 -10.35
N SER A 38 -2.36 1.43 -10.60
CA SER A 38 -1.77 2.77 -10.71
C SER A 38 -1.64 3.15 -12.18
N TRP A 39 -1.77 4.45 -12.47
CA TRP A 39 -1.53 5.02 -13.78
C TRP A 39 -0.04 5.19 -14.07
N SER A 40 0.77 5.45 -13.04
CA SER A 40 2.21 5.72 -13.17
C SER A 40 3.12 4.49 -13.14
N ASN A 41 2.52 3.32 -12.94
CA ASN A 41 3.22 2.09 -12.62
C ASN A 41 4.07 2.15 -11.35
N GLN A 42 3.71 3.07 -10.44
CA GLN A 42 4.42 3.30 -9.20
C GLN A 42 3.41 3.44 -8.06
N ILE A 43 3.53 2.54 -7.07
CA ILE A 43 2.63 2.47 -5.92
C ILE A 43 3.43 2.58 -4.63
N SER A 44 2.98 3.45 -3.71
CA SER A 44 3.38 3.41 -2.29
C SER A 44 2.35 2.64 -1.49
N ILE A 45 2.80 1.72 -0.63
CA ILE A 45 1.97 0.96 0.29
C ILE A 45 2.42 1.31 1.70
N HIS A 46 1.53 1.94 2.48
CA HIS A 46 1.76 2.26 3.88
C HIS A 46 1.06 1.24 4.76
N PHE A 47 1.82 0.59 5.63
CA PHE A 47 1.33 -0.38 6.59
C PHE A 47 1.13 0.29 7.95
N ARG A 48 -0.10 0.24 8.45
CA ARG A 48 -0.45 0.74 9.79
C ARG A 48 -0.90 -0.44 10.64
N SER A 49 0.01 -0.88 11.51
CA SER A 49 -0.26 -1.92 12.49
C SER A 49 -0.66 -1.33 13.84
N ARG A 50 -1.38 -2.11 14.65
CA ARG A 50 -1.70 -1.71 16.04
C ARG A 50 -0.48 -1.71 16.96
N GLN A 51 0.56 -2.47 16.63
CA GLN A 51 1.81 -2.56 17.36
C GLN A 51 2.97 -2.10 16.46
N PRO A 52 3.91 -1.27 16.94
CA PRO A 52 5.03 -0.79 16.14
C PRO A 52 5.89 -1.93 15.56
N PRO A 53 6.54 -1.74 14.39
CA PRO A 53 6.63 -0.49 13.61
C PRO A 53 5.67 -0.41 12.41
N SER A 54 5.10 0.77 12.17
CA SER A 54 4.53 1.14 10.87
C SER A 54 5.64 1.13 9.82
N SER A 55 5.37 0.60 8.63
CA SER A 55 6.36 0.51 7.54
C SER A 55 5.76 0.95 6.21
N SER A 56 6.60 1.13 5.20
CA SER A 56 6.14 1.39 3.83
C SER A 56 6.92 0.57 2.81
N LEU A 57 6.25 0.24 1.70
CA LEU A 57 6.84 -0.41 0.55
C LEU A 57 6.55 0.43 -0.70
N LEU A 58 7.61 0.77 -1.43
CA LEU A 58 7.51 1.35 -2.76
C LEU A 58 7.63 0.24 -3.80
N LEU A 59 6.65 0.12 -4.68
CA LEU A 59 6.65 -0.84 -5.78
C LEU A 59 6.61 -0.11 -7.12
N ARG A 60 7.53 -0.49 -8.02
CA ARG A 60 7.52 -0.05 -9.42
C ARG A 60 7.41 -1.30 -10.29
N TYR A 61 6.45 -1.30 -11.21
CA TYR A 61 6.21 -2.42 -12.12
C TYR A 61 6.35 -1.99 -13.59
N GLN A 62 6.54 -2.94 -14.51
CA GLN A 62 6.66 -2.72 -15.96
C GLN A 62 5.54 -3.44 -16.71
#